data_AF-A0A1Z1VUG7-F1
#
_entry.id   AF-A0A1Z1VUG7-F1
#
_cell.length_a   1.000
_cell.length_b   1.000
_cell.length_c   1.000
_cell.angle_alpha   90.00
_cell.angle_beta   90.00
_cell.angle_gamma   90.00
#
_symmetry.space_group_name_H-M   'P 1'
#
loop_
_entity.id
_entity.type
_entity.pdbx_description
1 polymer ?
#
loop_
_entity_poly.entity_id
_entity_poly.type
_entity_poly.pdbx_seq_one_letter_code
_entity_poly.pdbx_strand_id
1 'polypeptide(L)'
;AAPTPVSALVHSSTLVTAGVYLMIRFNSLILSTDFAKYLLFIGGLTMFMSGLGANFEFDLKKIIALSTLSQLGLMMSILSMGFCDLAFFHLLTHALFKALLFMCAGVVIHNLGDCQDIRYMGGLVDYMPLTFACFCVSNLALCGMPFLAGFYSKDLILEISAFSLLNYVSFLFYFVSTGFTASYTARLIFFSVVGGVNGFTFSSISDEGWNMLKGMLGMVIFAIIGGSCLSWLIFPCPYMICLPFELKTLALSVSLIGAFFGYLFSLFPYNWNLFSLHYIFPTFFVGSMWFMPYISIQGICNY
;
A
#
# COMPACT_ATOMS: atom_id res chain seq x y z
N ALA A 1 -17.64 8.78 6.63
CA ALA A 1 -16.26 8.27 6.75
C ALA A 1 -15.81 8.38 8.20
N ALA A 2 -15.03 7.43 8.72
CA ALA A 2 -14.53 7.45 10.10
C ALA A 2 -13.45 8.54 10.31
N PRO A 3 -13.27 9.05 11.55
CA PRO A 3 -12.22 10.01 11.87
C PRO A 3 -10.82 9.39 11.70
N THR A 4 -9.81 10.22 11.45
CA THR A 4 -8.44 9.79 11.11
C THR A 4 -7.80 8.81 12.12
N PRO A 5 -7.99 8.95 13.46
CA PRO A 5 -7.42 7.99 14.41
C PRO A 5 -8.13 6.63 14.34
N VAL A 6 -9.44 6.62 14.06
CA VAL A 6 -10.22 5.39 13.90
C VAL A 6 -9.85 4.70 12.58
N SER A 7 -9.60 5.44 11.49
CA SER A 7 -9.07 4.84 10.27
C SER A 7 -7.66 4.27 10.46
N ALA A 8 -6.82 4.95 11.26
CA ALA A 8 -5.48 4.46 11.57
C ALA A 8 -5.54 3.14 12.36
N LEU A 9 -6.38 3.05 13.39
CA LEU A 9 -6.45 1.85 14.23
C LEU A 9 -7.31 0.76 13.59
N VAL A 10 -8.59 1.05 13.40
CA VAL A 10 -9.62 0.05 13.06
C VAL A 10 -9.48 -0.43 11.62
N HIS A 11 -9.48 0.49 10.66
CA HIS A 11 -9.53 0.12 9.24
C HIS A 11 -8.17 -0.21 8.62
N SER A 12 -7.06 0.18 9.24
CA SER A 12 -5.74 -0.13 8.70
C SER A 12 -5.07 -1.35 9.34
N SER A 13 -5.26 -1.53 10.65
CA SER A 13 -4.40 -2.44 11.42
C SER A 13 -5.13 -3.57 12.15
N THR A 14 -6.39 -3.40 12.56
CA THR A 14 -7.08 -4.40 13.40
C THR A 14 -8.28 -5.08 12.76
N LEU A 15 -9.25 -4.34 12.21
CA LEU A 15 -10.50 -4.93 11.72
C LEU A 15 -10.26 -5.72 10.44
N VAL A 16 -9.51 -5.14 9.50
CA VAL A 16 -9.34 -5.75 8.18
C VAL A 16 -8.33 -6.92 8.23
N THR A 17 -7.42 -6.90 9.18
CA THR A 17 -6.46 -7.99 9.44
C THR A 17 -7.07 -9.15 10.24
N ALA A 18 -8.17 -8.92 10.98
CA ALA A 18 -8.84 -9.98 11.72
C ALA A 18 -9.33 -11.13 10.82
N GLY A 19 -9.81 -10.81 9.61
CA GLY A 19 -10.19 -11.82 8.61
C GLY A 19 -8.99 -12.65 8.16
N VAL A 20 -7.86 -12.00 7.85
CA VAL A 20 -6.61 -12.69 7.50
C VAL A 20 -6.13 -13.56 8.65
N TYR A 21 -6.16 -13.04 9.88
CA TYR A 21 -5.74 -13.78 11.07
C TYR A 21 -6.61 -15.04 11.30
N LEU A 22 -7.93 -14.95 11.10
CA LEU A 22 -8.81 -16.12 11.16
C LEU A 22 -8.39 -17.16 10.10
N MET A 23 -8.11 -16.72 8.88
CA MET A 23 -7.66 -17.62 7.80
C MET A 23 -6.31 -18.26 8.12
N ILE A 24 -5.39 -17.55 8.79
CA ILE A 24 -4.11 -18.10 9.25
C ILE A 24 -4.36 -19.25 10.23
N ARG A 25 -5.31 -19.10 11.16
CA ARG A 25 -5.63 -20.13 12.17
C ARG A 25 -6.23 -21.40 11.55
N PHE A 26 -6.94 -21.28 10.43
CA PHE A 26 -7.54 -22.42 9.73
C PHE A 26 -6.75 -22.86 8.49
N ASN A 27 -5.48 -22.47 8.35
CA ASN A 27 -4.74 -22.76 7.12
C ASN A 27 -4.54 -24.25 6.83
N SER A 28 -4.42 -25.09 7.86
CA SER A 28 -4.33 -26.55 7.65
C SER A 28 -5.55 -27.11 6.92
N LEU A 29 -6.75 -26.58 7.20
CA LEU A 29 -7.98 -26.96 6.50
C LEU A 29 -7.99 -26.40 5.07
N ILE A 30 -7.56 -25.15 4.89
CA ILE A 30 -7.50 -24.49 3.57
C ILE A 30 -6.60 -25.31 2.63
N LEU A 31 -5.40 -25.69 3.09
CA LEU A 31 -4.44 -26.47 2.31
C LEU A 31 -4.90 -27.90 2.04
N SER A 32 -5.71 -28.49 2.91
CA SER A 32 -6.27 -29.84 2.69
C SER A 32 -7.32 -29.89 1.57
N THR A 33 -7.80 -28.74 1.12
CA THR A 33 -8.84 -28.61 0.09
C THR A 33 -8.31 -27.86 -1.13
N ASP A 34 -8.96 -28.03 -2.28
CA ASP A 34 -8.64 -27.26 -3.50
C ASP A 34 -8.99 -25.75 -3.38
N PHE A 35 -9.57 -25.32 -2.25
CA PHE A 35 -9.93 -23.93 -1.99
C PHE A 35 -8.71 -22.98 -2.03
N ALA A 36 -7.52 -23.47 -1.68
CA ALA A 36 -6.28 -22.71 -1.75
C ALA A 36 -6.03 -22.10 -3.14
N LYS A 37 -6.30 -22.82 -4.23
CA LYS A 37 -6.10 -22.33 -5.61
C LYS A 37 -7.05 -21.17 -5.96
N TYR A 38 -8.31 -21.27 -5.53
CA TYR A 38 -9.28 -20.20 -5.72
C TYR A 38 -8.90 -18.95 -4.91
N LEU A 39 -8.47 -19.16 -3.67
CA LEU A 39 -8.04 -18.08 -2.78
C LEU A 39 -6.78 -17.37 -3.30
N LEU A 40 -5.83 -18.12 -3.88
CA LEU A 40 -4.68 -17.57 -4.59
C LEU A 40 -5.10 -16.64 -5.73
N PHE A 41 -6.05 -17.07 -6.57
CA PHE A 41 -6.51 -16.27 -7.70
C PHE A 41 -7.24 -15.00 -7.24
N ILE A 42 -8.14 -15.11 -6.26
CA ILE A 42 -8.88 -13.96 -5.71
C ILE A 42 -7.92 -12.98 -5.01
N GLY A 43 -6.96 -13.49 -4.22
CA GLY A 43 -5.92 -12.67 -3.59
C GLY A 43 -5.06 -11.91 -4.60
N GLY A 44 -4.60 -12.59 -5.66
CA GLY A 44 -3.86 -11.94 -6.74
C GLY A 44 -4.67 -10.89 -7.50
N LEU A 45 -5.93 -11.20 -7.82
CA LEU A 45 -6.82 -10.28 -8.54
C LEU A 45 -7.15 -9.03 -7.70
N THR A 46 -7.42 -9.19 -6.40
CA THR A 46 -7.64 -8.07 -5.47
C THR A 46 -6.41 -7.18 -5.33
N MET A 47 -5.22 -7.78 -5.27
CA MET A 47 -3.94 -7.05 -5.27
C MET A 47 -3.78 -6.19 -6.53
N PHE A 48 -4.05 -6.77 -7.69
CA PHE A 48 -3.97 -6.08 -8.98
C PHE A 48 -4.99 -4.94 -9.10
N MET A 49 -6.26 -5.23 -8.84
CA MET A 49 -7.38 -4.30 -8.91
C MET A 49 -7.19 -3.05 -8.05
N SER A 50 -6.81 -3.25 -6.80
CA SER A 50 -6.60 -2.15 -5.86
C SER A 50 -5.36 -1.33 -6.18
N GLY A 51 -4.26 -1.97 -6.59
CA GLY A 51 -3.05 -1.27 -7.02
C GLY A 51 -3.29 -0.40 -8.25
N LEU A 52 -4.02 -0.93 -9.24
CA LEU A 52 -4.43 -0.19 -10.43
C LEU A 52 -5.36 0.98 -10.08
N GLY A 53 -6.44 0.75 -9.32
CA GLY A 53 -7.39 1.78 -8.91
C GLY A 53 -6.75 2.90 -8.08
N ALA A 54 -5.77 2.57 -7.24
CA ALA A 54 -5.05 3.56 -6.43
C ALA A 54 -4.29 4.59 -7.27
N ASN A 55 -3.88 4.27 -8.50
CA ASN A 55 -3.22 5.22 -9.41
C ASN A 55 -4.18 6.26 -10.03
N PHE A 56 -5.50 6.04 -9.96
CA PHE A 56 -6.51 6.94 -10.53
C PHE A 56 -7.29 7.72 -9.46
N GLU A 57 -7.18 7.33 -8.20
CA GLU A 57 -7.77 8.07 -7.08
C GLU A 57 -6.95 9.29 -6.69
N PHE A 58 -7.62 10.35 -6.23
CA PHE A 58 -6.98 11.60 -5.76
C PHE A 58 -7.25 11.88 -4.27
N ASP A 59 -8.20 11.20 -3.64
CA ASP A 59 -8.41 11.33 -2.18
C ASP A 59 -7.30 10.59 -1.42
N LEU A 60 -6.55 11.30 -0.58
CA LEU A 60 -5.44 10.76 0.20
C LEU A 60 -5.85 9.52 1.02
N LYS A 61 -6.98 9.60 1.75
CA LYS A 61 -7.47 8.47 2.55
C LYS A 61 -7.84 7.26 1.69
N LYS A 62 -8.43 7.47 0.50
CA LYS A 62 -8.79 6.37 -0.41
C LYS A 62 -7.54 5.71 -0.96
N ILE A 63 -6.52 6.46 -1.36
CA ILE A 63 -5.24 5.90 -1.83
C ILE A 63 -4.60 5.04 -0.73
N ILE A 64 -4.59 5.51 0.53
CA ILE A 64 -4.04 4.73 1.64
C ILE A 64 -4.89 3.48 1.93
N ALA A 65 -6.21 3.56 1.82
CA ALA A 65 -7.10 2.41 1.97
C ALA A 65 -6.93 1.37 0.84
N LEU A 66 -6.86 1.80 -0.42
CA LEU A 66 -6.61 0.93 -1.56
C LEU A 66 -5.27 0.21 -1.45
N SER A 67 -4.26 0.90 -0.95
CA SER A 67 -2.97 0.26 -0.69
C SER A 67 -3.03 -0.76 0.46
N THR A 68 -3.87 -0.58 1.49
CA THR A 68 -4.12 -1.67 2.46
C THR A 68 -4.81 -2.86 1.80
N LEU A 69 -5.77 -2.64 0.90
CA LEU A 69 -6.45 -3.71 0.17
C LEU A 69 -5.44 -4.50 -0.68
N SER A 70 -4.50 -3.82 -1.33
CA SER A 70 -3.44 -4.49 -2.11
C SER A 70 -2.56 -5.40 -1.24
N GLN A 71 -2.14 -4.92 -0.06
CA GLN A 71 -1.29 -5.71 0.84
C GLN A 71 -2.04 -6.87 1.50
N LEU A 72 -3.34 -6.71 1.76
CA LEU A 72 -4.20 -7.81 2.20
C LEU A 72 -4.36 -8.87 1.11
N GLY A 73 -4.49 -8.45 -0.16
CA GLY A 73 -4.43 -9.36 -1.31
C GLY A 73 -3.15 -10.19 -1.30
N LEU A 74 -2.00 -9.56 -1.03
CA LEU A 74 -0.69 -10.21 -0.89
C LEU A 74 -0.63 -11.19 0.29
N MET A 75 -1.16 -10.80 1.46
CA MET A 75 -1.24 -11.69 2.62
C MET A 75 -2.12 -12.91 2.37
N MET A 76 -3.27 -12.73 1.71
CA MET A 76 -4.17 -13.83 1.38
C MET A 76 -3.56 -14.76 0.33
N SER A 77 -2.88 -14.21 -0.67
CA SER A 77 -2.29 -15.00 -1.75
C SER A 77 -1.04 -15.79 -1.30
N ILE A 78 -0.28 -15.34 -0.29
CA ILE A 78 0.83 -16.13 0.27
C ILE A 78 0.34 -17.20 1.26
N LEU A 79 -0.76 -16.91 1.96
CA LEU A 79 -1.42 -17.87 2.84
C LEU A 79 -1.92 -19.09 2.05
N SER A 80 -2.52 -18.89 0.87
CA SER A 80 -2.94 -19.99 0.00
C SER A 80 -1.79 -20.84 -0.54
N MET A 81 -0.57 -20.32 -0.61
CA MET A 81 0.62 -21.11 -0.95
C MET A 81 1.11 -21.97 0.22
N GLY A 82 0.52 -21.79 1.41
CA GLY A 82 0.82 -22.55 2.62
C GLY A 82 1.81 -21.89 3.57
N PHE A 83 2.31 -20.70 3.25
CA PHE A 83 3.27 -19.99 4.10
C PHE A 83 2.58 -19.08 5.11
N CYS A 84 1.99 -19.66 6.16
CA CYS A 84 1.36 -18.93 7.27
C CYS A 84 2.30 -17.94 7.96
N ASP A 85 3.53 -18.35 8.23
CA ASP A 85 4.46 -17.58 9.04
C ASP A 85 4.84 -16.28 8.33
N LEU A 86 4.98 -16.31 6.99
CA LEU A 86 5.21 -15.13 6.16
C LEU A 86 3.98 -14.21 6.13
N ALA A 87 2.79 -14.77 5.99
CA ALA A 87 1.54 -14.00 6.00
C ALA A 87 1.41 -13.25 7.34
N PHE A 88 1.68 -13.93 8.46
CA PHE A 88 1.64 -13.35 9.79
C PHE A 88 2.73 -12.28 9.99
N PHE A 89 3.96 -12.57 9.56
CA PHE A 89 5.05 -11.61 9.62
C PHE A 89 4.76 -10.33 8.82
N HIS A 90 4.22 -10.47 7.61
CA HIS A 90 3.82 -9.32 6.81
C HIS A 90 2.65 -8.56 7.44
N LEU A 91 1.67 -9.25 8.01
CA LEU A 91 0.55 -8.63 8.75
C LEU A 91 1.06 -7.71 9.88
N LEU A 92 2.02 -8.19 10.68
CA LEU A 92 2.62 -7.39 11.77
C LEU A 92 3.39 -6.18 11.25
N THR A 93 4.31 -6.39 10.30
CA THR A 93 5.10 -5.29 9.74
C THR A 93 4.23 -4.26 9.03
N HIS A 94 3.19 -4.70 8.30
CA HIS A 94 2.20 -3.85 7.65
C HIS A 94 1.43 -2.99 8.64
N ALA A 95 0.97 -3.55 9.76
CA ALA A 95 0.26 -2.79 10.79
C ALA A 95 1.11 -1.62 11.32
N LEU A 96 2.42 -1.83 11.52
CA LEU A 96 3.34 -0.81 12.02
C LEU A 96 3.48 0.38 11.06
N PHE A 97 3.88 0.14 9.80
CA PHE A 97 4.11 1.25 8.86
C PHE A 97 2.79 1.86 8.35
N LYS A 98 1.67 1.11 8.29
CA LYS A 98 0.37 1.68 7.91
C LYS A 98 -0.22 2.58 8.98
N ALA A 99 -0.09 2.23 10.25
CA ALA A 99 -0.51 3.10 11.33
C ALA A 99 0.25 4.44 11.27
N LEU A 100 1.56 4.40 10.98
CA LEU A 100 2.37 5.60 10.74
C LEU A 100 1.85 6.41 9.53
N LEU A 101 1.57 5.78 8.40
CA LEU A 101 1.02 6.45 7.20
C LEU A 101 -0.30 7.15 7.49
N PHE A 102 -1.24 6.50 8.17
CA PHE A 102 -2.53 7.08 8.50
C PHE A 102 -2.43 8.20 9.54
N MET A 103 -1.50 8.11 10.50
CA MET A 103 -1.24 9.18 11.45
C MET A 103 -0.67 10.42 10.75
N CYS A 104 0.32 10.24 9.86
CA CYS A 104 0.88 11.33 9.04
C CYS A 104 -0.20 11.99 8.17
N ALA A 105 -0.99 11.18 7.45
CA ALA A 105 -2.11 11.68 6.64
C ALA A 105 -3.15 12.41 7.49
N GLY A 106 -3.38 11.97 8.72
CA GLY A 106 -4.28 12.65 9.66
C GLY A 106 -3.81 14.06 10.00
N VAL A 107 -2.51 14.26 10.22
CA VAL A 107 -1.91 15.57 10.48
C VAL A 107 -2.08 16.48 9.26
N VAL A 108 -1.74 15.96 8.09
CA VAL A 108 -1.80 16.71 6.82
C VAL A 108 -3.24 17.19 6.55
N ILE A 109 -4.23 16.32 6.72
CA ILE A 109 -5.64 16.66 6.50
C ILE A 109 -6.13 17.70 7.51
N HIS A 110 -5.75 17.54 8.79
CA HIS A 110 -6.13 18.50 9.83
C HIS A 110 -5.57 19.90 9.54
N ASN A 111 -4.30 19.99 9.14
CA ASN A 111 -3.65 21.27 8.88
C ASN A 111 -4.08 21.94 7.58
N LEU A 112 -4.67 21.17 6.65
CA LEU A 112 -5.27 21.68 5.42
C LEU A 112 -6.78 21.93 5.53
N GLY A 113 -7.33 21.99 6.75
CA GLY A 113 -8.75 22.29 6.98
C GLY A 113 -9.68 21.22 6.38
N ASP A 114 -9.36 19.95 6.62
CA ASP A 114 -10.09 18.77 6.11
C ASP A 114 -10.05 18.56 4.60
N CYS A 115 -9.17 19.27 3.87
CA CYS A 115 -8.90 18.96 2.47
C CYS A 115 -8.16 17.61 2.34
N GLN A 116 -8.77 16.66 1.61
CA GLN A 116 -8.22 15.31 1.43
C GLN A 116 -7.65 15.06 0.03
N ASP A 117 -7.92 15.97 -0.91
CA ASP A 117 -7.52 15.80 -2.31
C ASP A 117 -6.05 16.19 -2.49
N ILE A 118 -5.24 15.25 -2.98
CA ILE A 118 -3.79 15.43 -3.16
C ILE A 118 -3.43 16.53 -4.16
N ARG A 119 -4.36 16.94 -5.03
CA ARG A 119 -4.09 17.98 -6.05
C ARG A 119 -3.95 19.37 -5.45
N TYR A 120 -4.60 19.60 -4.31
CA TYR A 120 -4.47 20.84 -3.52
C TYR A 120 -3.36 20.74 -2.47
N MET A 121 -2.63 19.61 -2.44
CA MET A 121 -1.41 19.47 -1.65
C MET A 121 -0.20 19.86 -2.50
N GLY A 122 0.90 20.23 -1.84
CA GLY A 122 2.17 20.52 -2.48
C GLY A 122 3.05 21.42 -1.62
N GLY A 123 4.37 21.26 -1.74
CA GLY A 123 5.38 22.04 -1.02
C GLY A 123 5.29 21.92 0.50
N LEU A 124 4.66 20.87 1.03
CA LEU A 124 4.36 20.78 2.46
C LEU A 124 5.59 20.46 3.32
N VAL A 125 6.69 20.01 2.70
CA VAL A 125 7.96 19.75 3.40
C VAL A 125 8.53 21.00 4.04
N ASP A 126 8.34 22.16 3.40
CA ASP A 126 8.86 23.44 3.90
C ASP A 126 8.14 23.89 5.18
N TYR A 127 6.87 23.49 5.35
CA TYR A 127 6.04 23.86 6.50
C TYR A 127 6.00 22.79 7.59
N MET A 128 6.08 21.51 7.22
CA MET A 128 5.93 20.37 8.14
C MET A 128 7.01 19.29 7.94
N PRO A 129 8.29 19.64 8.11
CA PRO A 129 9.40 18.78 7.69
C PRO A 129 9.42 17.44 8.42
N LEU A 130 9.03 17.40 9.70
CA LEU A 130 9.12 16.16 10.47
C LEU A 130 8.00 15.19 10.13
N THR A 131 6.77 15.67 9.99
CA THR A 131 5.67 14.81 9.50
C THR A 131 5.97 14.27 8.11
N PHE A 132 6.53 15.08 7.22
CA PHE A 132 6.86 14.62 5.87
C PHE A 132 8.04 13.66 5.84
N ALA A 133 9.03 13.79 6.72
CA ALA A 133 10.05 12.76 6.90
C ALA A 133 9.41 11.42 7.31
N CYS A 134 8.50 11.44 8.29
CA CYS A 134 7.76 10.24 8.73
C CYS A 134 6.89 9.65 7.61
N PHE A 135 6.24 10.51 6.83
CA PHE A 135 5.41 10.14 5.68
C PHE A 135 6.25 9.50 4.57
N CYS A 136 7.42 10.04 4.25
CA CYS A 136 8.33 9.45 3.27
C CYS A 136 8.87 8.10 3.73
N VAL A 137 9.34 7.97 4.98
CA VAL A 137 9.83 6.69 5.54
C VAL A 137 8.75 5.61 5.44
N SER A 138 7.51 5.95 5.80
CA SER A 138 6.42 4.98 5.80
C SER A 138 5.94 4.60 4.40
N ASN A 139 5.98 5.52 3.42
CA ASN A 139 5.74 5.18 2.01
C ASN A 139 6.87 4.34 1.42
N LEU A 140 8.14 4.61 1.73
CA LEU A 140 9.26 3.79 1.29
C LEU A 140 9.21 2.38 1.89
N ALA A 141 8.77 2.25 3.14
CA ALA A 141 8.51 0.96 3.77
C ALA A 141 7.39 0.18 3.04
N LEU A 142 6.33 0.85 2.58
CA LEU A 142 5.26 0.23 1.77
C LEU A 142 5.77 -0.29 0.41
N CYS A 143 6.67 0.45 -0.24
CA CYS A 143 7.31 0.02 -1.48
C CYS A 143 8.16 -1.24 -1.29
N GLY A 144 8.75 -1.40 -0.11
CA GLY A 144 9.71 -2.47 0.19
C GLY A 144 11.16 -2.04 -0.05
N MET A 145 11.49 -0.77 0.14
CA MET A 145 12.88 -0.29 -0.01
C MET A 145 13.81 -1.01 0.97
N PRO A 146 15.06 -1.30 0.56
CA PRO A 146 15.98 -2.11 1.34
C PRO A 146 16.21 -1.52 2.74
N PHE A 147 16.34 -2.42 3.72
CA PHE A 147 16.54 -2.12 5.15
C PHE A 147 15.35 -1.54 5.94
N LEU A 148 14.22 -1.21 5.29
CA LEU A 148 12.99 -0.85 6.01
C LEU A 148 12.16 -2.08 6.36
N ALA A 149 11.21 -1.94 7.30
CA ALA A 149 10.43 -3.08 7.80
C ALA A 149 9.68 -3.86 6.70
N GLY A 150 9.21 -3.17 5.64
CA GLY A 150 8.52 -3.80 4.54
C GLY A 150 9.41 -4.65 3.64
N PHE A 151 10.72 -4.37 3.55
CA PHE A 151 11.65 -5.19 2.77
C PHE A 151 11.74 -6.61 3.33
N TYR A 152 11.96 -6.74 4.65
CA TYR A 152 12.14 -8.05 5.29
C TYR A 152 10.96 -8.99 5.06
N SER A 153 9.72 -8.48 4.99
CA SER A 153 8.53 -9.30 4.78
C SER A 153 8.11 -9.39 3.32
N LYS A 154 7.93 -8.26 2.63
CA LYS A 154 7.37 -8.21 1.27
C LYS A 154 8.33 -8.81 0.24
N ASP A 155 9.63 -8.50 0.33
CA ASP A 155 10.63 -9.03 -0.61
C ASP A 155 10.75 -10.55 -0.47
N LEU A 156 10.82 -11.03 0.78
CA LEU A 156 10.82 -12.47 1.08
C LEU A 156 9.59 -13.20 0.52
N ILE A 157 8.40 -12.58 0.61
CA ILE A 157 7.17 -13.15 0.01
C ILE A 157 7.28 -13.23 -1.51
N LEU A 158 7.79 -12.18 -2.17
CA LEU A 158 7.92 -12.18 -3.63
C LEU A 158 8.95 -13.20 -4.10
N GLU A 159 10.05 -13.37 -3.39
CA GLU A 159 11.05 -14.40 -3.69
C GLU A 159 10.48 -15.81 -3.54
N ILE A 160 9.73 -16.07 -2.47
CA ILE A 160 9.10 -17.38 -2.26
C ILE A 160 8.02 -17.62 -3.32
N SER A 161 7.30 -16.59 -3.74
CA SER A 161 6.36 -16.68 -4.86
C SER A 161 7.07 -17.08 -6.16
N ALA A 162 8.24 -16.50 -6.44
CA ALA A 162 9.04 -16.83 -7.64
C ALA A 162 9.69 -18.22 -7.57
N PHE A 163 10.00 -18.71 -6.36
CA PHE A 163 10.51 -20.06 -6.15
C PHE A 163 9.40 -21.12 -6.25
N SER A 164 8.17 -20.78 -5.88
CA SER A 164 7.03 -21.70 -5.90
C SER A 164 6.46 -21.93 -7.31
N LEU A 165 5.80 -23.08 -7.50
CA LEU A 165 5.14 -23.45 -8.76
C LEU A 165 3.83 -22.67 -8.94
N LEU A 166 3.92 -21.44 -9.44
CA LEU A 166 2.77 -20.58 -9.70
C LEU A 166 2.31 -20.63 -11.15
N ASN A 167 1.00 -20.44 -11.33
CA ASN A 167 0.44 -20.17 -12.64
C ASN A 167 1.00 -18.85 -13.17
N TYR A 168 1.19 -18.77 -14.49
CA TYR A 168 1.69 -17.56 -15.14
C TYR A 168 0.84 -16.32 -14.84
N VAL A 169 -0.49 -16.48 -14.79
CA VAL A 169 -1.41 -15.37 -14.45
C VAL A 169 -1.20 -14.89 -13.02
N SER A 170 -1.08 -15.79 -12.03
CA SER A 170 -0.82 -15.38 -10.65
C SER A 170 0.55 -14.72 -10.51
N PHE A 171 1.57 -15.21 -11.21
CA PHE A 171 2.89 -14.59 -11.24
C PHE A 171 2.81 -13.14 -11.74
N LEU A 172 2.10 -12.89 -12.84
CA LEU A 172 1.87 -11.54 -13.35
C LEU A 172 1.15 -10.63 -12.34
N PHE A 173 0.12 -11.15 -11.65
CA PHE A 173 -0.57 -10.36 -10.63
C PHE A 173 0.36 -9.91 -9.51
N TYR A 174 1.26 -10.77 -9.01
CA TYR A 174 2.23 -10.38 -7.98
C TYR A 174 3.16 -9.26 -8.46
N PHE A 175 3.89 -9.49 -9.55
CA PHE A 175 4.92 -8.52 -9.95
C PHE A 175 4.32 -7.23 -10.49
N VAL A 176 3.31 -7.27 -11.36
CA VAL A 176 2.72 -6.03 -11.89
C VAL A 176 2.07 -5.19 -10.79
N SER A 177 1.37 -5.83 -9.85
CA SER A 177 0.78 -5.08 -8.73
C SER A 177 1.83 -4.48 -7.79
N THR A 178 2.98 -5.15 -7.58
CA THR A 178 4.09 -4.53 -6.83
C THR A 178 4.64 -3.30 -7.54
N GLY A 179 4.72 -3.32 -8.88
CA GLY A 179 5.03 -2.13 -9.68
C GLY A 179 4.01 -1.02 -9.49
N PHE A 180 2.70 -1.34 -9.47
CA PHE A 180 1.67 -0.36 -9.15
C PHE A 180 1.78 0.18 -7.73
N THR A 181 2.23 -0.64 -6.75
CA THR A 181 2.48 -0.13 -5.40
C THR A 181 3.52 0.96 -5.39
N ALA A 182 4.60 0.80 -6.15
CA ALA A 182 5.63 1.81 -6.27
C ALA A 182 5.17 3.04 -7.09
N SER A 183 4.32 2.85 -8.10
CA SER A 183 3.83 3.96 -8.92
C SER A 183 2.92 4.91 -8.16
N TYR A 184 1.93 4.39 -7.41
CA TYR A 184 1.02 5.27 -6.67
C TYR A 184 1.72 5.93 -5.47
N THR A 185 2.72 5.29 -4.86
CA THR A 185 3.52 5.92 -3.78
C THR A 185 4.40 7.03 -4.32
N ALA A 186 5.06 6.84 -5.47
CA ALA A 186 5.87 7.88 -6.09
C ALA A 186 5.00 9.09 -6.46
N ARG A 187 3.81 8.84 -7.03
CA ARG A 187 2.81 9.87 -7.33
C ARG A 187 2.37 10.63 -6.08
N LEU A 188 2.07 9.92 -4.99
CA LEU A 188 1.63 10.52 -3.73
C LEU A 188 2.75 11.35 -3.07
N ILE A 189 4.00 10.89 -3.12
CA ILE A 189 5.16 11.68 -2.68
C ILE A 189 5.30 12.92 -3.56
N PHE A 190 5.19 12.80 -4.89
CA PHE A 190 5.31 13.95 -5.79
C PHE A 190 4.31 15.05 -5.48
N PHE A 191 3.01 14.73 -5.41
CA PHE A 191 1.96 15.73 -5.18
C PHE A 191 2.03 16.37 -3.78
N SER A 192 2.56 15.67 -2.78
CA SER A 192 2.60 16.19 -1.41
C SER A 192 3.91 16.91 -1.06
N VAL A 193 5.05 16.42 -1.58
CA VAL A 193 6.40 16.87 -1.22
C VAL A 193 7.02 17.75 -2.31
N VAL A 194 7.02 17.28 -3.55
CA VAL A 194 7.86 17.85 -4.64
C VAL A 194 7.13 18.95 -5.41
N GLY A 195 5.81 18.82 -5.54
CA GLY A 195 4.97 19.82 -6.23
C GLY A 195 5.02 21.19 -5.55
N GLY A 196 4.72 22.25 -6.32
CA GLY A 196 4.55 23.59 -5.75
C GLY A 196 3.36 23.67 -4.79
N VAL A 197 3.35 24.70 -3.93
CA VAL A 197 2.28 24.92 -2.96
C VAL A 197 0.98 25.26 -3.70
N ASN A 198 0.05 24.31 -3.74
CA ASN A 198 -1.26 24.43 -4.40
C ASN A 198 -2.42 24.63 -3.40
N GLY A 199 -2.11 24.81 -2.12
CA GLY A 199 -3.08 24.94 -1.05
C GLY A 199 -3.81 26.29 -1.03
N PHE A 200 -4.83 26.37 -0.17
CA PHE A 200 -5.56 27.62 0.04
C PHE A 200 -4.66 28.70 0.65
N THR A 201 -4.84 29.95 0.19
CA THR A 201 -4.03 31.12 0.55
C THR A 201 -4.08 31.47 2.05
N PHE A 202 -5.16 31.12 2.74
CA PHE A 202 -5.30 31.25 4.19
C PHE A 202 -5.23 29.88 4.86
N SER A 203 -4.02 29.32 4.96
CA SER A 203 -3.78 28.06 5.65
C SER A 203 -2.80 28.25 6.82
N SER A 204 -3.16 27.75 8.00
CA SER A 204 -2.33 27.75 9.21
C SER A 204 -1.57 26.44 9.35
N ILE A 205 -0.68 26.17 8.38
CA ILE A 205 0.10 24.94 8.35
C ILE A 205 1.25 25.05 9.36
N SER A 206 1.28 24.16 10.35
CA SER A 206 2.34 24.11 11.35
C SER A 206 2.57 22.70 11.89
N ASP A 207 3.81 22.37 12.27
CA ASP A 207 4.19 21.07 12.85
C ASP A 207 4.24 21.10 14.39
N GLU A 208 3.50 22.02 15.02
CA GLU A 208 3.58 22.28 16.47
C GLU A 208 2.80 21.28 17.34
N GLY A 209 2.13 20.31 16.72
CA GLY A 209 1.34 19.27 17.39
C GLY A 209 2.19 18.21 18.09
N TRP A 210 2.95 18.59 19.13
CA TRP A 210 3.95 17.75 19.80
C TRP A 210 3.43 16.39 20.28
N ASN A 211 2.18 16.30 20.74
CA ASN A 211 1.62 15.03 21.22
C ASN A 211 1.48 13.99 20.09
N MET A 212 1.01 14.43 18.93
CA MET A 212 0.88 13.59 17.75
C MET A 212 2.24 13.26 17.15
N LEU A 213 3.13 14.24 17.14
CA LEU A 213 4.50 14.12 16.67
C LEU A 213 5.31 13.08 17.47
N LYS A 214 5.19 13.07 18.80
CA LYS A 214 5.78 12.03 19.66
C LYS A 214 5.27 10.63 19.29
N GLY A 215 3.97 10.49 19.00
CA GLY A 215 3.38 9.24 18.53
C GLY A 215 3.96 8.77 17.20
N MET A 216 4.05 9.68 16.21
CA MET A 216 4.63 9.38 14.90
C MET A 216 6.10 8.98 15.01
N LEU A 217 6.91 9.71 15.77
CA LEU A 217 8.32 9.41 15.98
C LEU A 217 8.54 8.03 16.61
N GLY A 218 7.72 7.64 17.58
CA GLY A 218 7.75 6.29 18.14
C GLY A 218 7.47 5.21 17.08
N MET A 219 6.49 5.45 16.21
CA MET A 219 6.14 4.53 15.13
C MET A 219 7.21 4.46 14.02
N VAL A 220 7.96 5.54 13.75
CA VAL A 220 9.09 5.53 12.80
C VAL A 220 10.17 4.53 13.23
N ILE A 221 10.48 4.46 14.52
CA ILE A 221 11.46 3.51 15.05
C ILE A 221 11.04 2.08 14.69
N PHE A 222 9.75 1.75 14.84
CA PHE A 222 9.20 0.46 14.45
C PHE A 222 9.17 0.24 12.93
N ALA A 223 8.93 1.28 12.13
CA ALA A 223 8.95 1.16 10.67
C ALA A 223 10.36 0.88 10.11
N ILE A 224 11.42 1.24 10.83
CA ILE A 224 12.81 0.98 10.44
C ILE A 224 13.29 -0.35 11.05
N ILE A 225 13.23 -0.49 12.38
CA ILE A 225 13.84 -1.61 13.11
C ILE A 225 12.87 -2.78 13.29
N GLY A 226 11.57 -2.54 13.27
CA GLY A 226 10.57 -3.55 13.59
C GLY A 226 10.63 -4.78 12.69
N GLY A 227 10.93 -4.61 11.40
CA GLY A 227 11.03 -5.73 10.47
C GLY A 227 12.21 -6.67 10.74
N SER A 228 13.40 -6.13 11.04
CA SER A 228 14.56 -6.96 11.38
C SER A 228 14.42 -7.63 12.75
N CYS A 229 13.88 -6.91 13.74
CA CYS A 229 13.63 -7.48 15.06
C CYS A 229 12.61 -8.63 14.99
N LEU A 230 11.50 -8.41 14.27
CA LEU A 230 10.47 -9.44 14.07
C LEU A 230 10.97 -10.63 13.24
N SER A 231 11.81 -10.42 12.22
CA SER A 231 12.33 -11.53 11.41
C SER A 231 13.20 -12.48 12.24
N TRP A 232 14.06 -11.95 13.12
CA TRP A 232 14.87 -12.76 14.03
C TRP A 232 14.04 -13.50 15.09
N LEU A 233 12.90 -12.95 15.49
CA LEU A 233 11.99 -13.59 16.46
C LEU A 233 11.15 -14.70 15.82
N ILE A 234 10.60 -14.46 14.63
CA ILE A 234 9.66 -15.37 13.96
C ILE A 234 10.39 -16.50 13.23
N PHE A 235 11.55 -16.22 12.62
CA PHE A 235 12.31 -17.19 11.82
C PHE A 235 13.61 -17.57 12.52
N PRO A 236 13.60 -18.55 13.45
CA PRO A 236 14.83 -19.05 14.07
C PRO A 236 15.76 -19.72 13.05
N CYS A 237 15.18 -20.28 11.97
CA CYS A 237 15.90 -20.81 10.83
C CYS A 237 15.53 -19.99 9.58
N PRO A 238 16.48 -19.34 8.89
CA PRO A 238 16.19 -18.58 7.68
C PRO A 238 15.77 -19.53 6.53
N TYR A 239 14.83 -19.09 5.69
CA TYR A 239 14.48 -19.81 4.47
C TYR A 239 15.65 -19.75 3.47
N MET A 240 16.08 -20.92 2.98
CA MET A 240 17.03 -20.99 1.87
C MET A 240 16.28 -20.87 0.56
N ILE A 241 16.43 -19.74 -0.13
CA ILE A 241 15.79 -19.47 -1.43
C ILE A 241 16.87 -19.48 -2.52
N CYS A 242 16.85 -20.52 -3.36
CA CYS A 242 17.77 -20.65 -4.49
C CYS A 242 17.09 -20.17 -5.77
N LEU A 243 17.39 -18.93 -6.19
CA LEU A 243 16.87 -18.33 -7.42
C LEU A 243 18.02 -17.90 -8.34
N PRO A 244 17.82 -17.92 -9.68
CA PRO A 244 18.74 -17.26 -10.60
C PRO A 244 18.75 -15.75 -10.33
N PHE A 245 19.86 -15.09 -10.68
CA PHE A 245 20.08 -13.66 -10.41
C PHE A 245 18.96 -12.76 -10.95
N GLU A 246 18.41 -13.10 -12.12
CA GLU A 246 17.30 -12.37 -12.74
C GLU A 246 16.05 -12.35 -11.86
N LEU A 247 15.66 -13.51 -11.30
CA LEU A 247 14.48 -13.62 -10.44
C LEU A 247 14.73 -13.01 -9.05
N LYS A 248 15.95 -13.13 -8.53
CA LYS A 248 16.32 -12.55 -7.23
C LYS A 248 16.24 -11.02 -7.22
N THR A 249 16.60 -10.38 -8.34
CA THR A 249 16.57 -8.91 -8.47
C THR A 249 15.26 -8.36 -9.03
N LEU A 250 14.30 -9.23 -9.38
CA LEU A 250 13.06 -8.87 -10.05
C LEU A 250 12.16 -7.96 -9.20
N ALA A 251 12.00 -8.23 -7.91
CA ALA A 251 11.15 -7.43 -7.03
C ALA A 251 11.64 -5.97 -6.95
N LEU A 252 12.95 -5.79 -6.74
CA LEU A 252 13.57 -4.47 -6.71
C LEU A 252 13.44 -3.76 -8.07
N SER A 253 13.76 -4.43 -9.18
CA SER A 253 13.70 -3.81 -10.51
C SER A 253 12.29 -3.35 -10.88
N VAL A 254 11.28 -4.17 -10.60
CA VAL A 254 9.87 -3.83 -10.85
C VAL A 254 9.42 -2.64 -9.98
N SER A 255 9.84 -2.58 -8.72
CA SER A 255 9.53 -1.44 -7.86
C SER A 255 10.16 -0.13 -8.35
N LEU A 256 11.42 -0.17 -8.82
CA LEU A 256 12.11 0.99 -9.37
C LEU A 256 11.47 1.49 -10.67
N ILE A 257 11.15 0.56 -11.58
CA ILE A 257 10.45 0.87 -12.83
C ILE A 257 9.06 1.47 -12.53
N GLY A 258 8.32 0.88 -11.60
CA GLY A 258 7.01 1.38 -11.17
C GLY A 258 7.08 2.79 -10.59
N ALA A 259 8.05 3.06 -9.70
CA ALA A 259 8.28 4.38 -9.12
C ALA A 259 8.66 5.41 -10.20
N PHE A 260 9.51 5.03 -11.16
CA PHE A 260 9.90 5.87 -12.28
C PHE A 260 8.70 6.25 -13.14
N PHE A 261 7.85 5.29 -13.51
CA PHE A 261 6.61 5.57 -14.23
C PHE A 261 5.67 6.46 -13.44
N GLY A 262 5.48 6.20 -12.14
CA GLY A 262 4.65 7.04 -11.27
C GLY A 262 5.11 8.50 -11.23
N TYR A 263 6.42 8.71 -11.16
CA TYR A 263 7.04 10.04 -11.20
C TYR A 263 6.86 10.71 -12.57
N LEU A 264 7.14 10.00 -13.67
CA LEU A 264 6.92 10.53 -15.03
C LEU A 264 5.45 10.92 -15.26
N PHE A 265 4.51 10.08 -14.84
CA PHE A 265 3.08 10.38 -14.97
C PHE A 265 2.65 11.62 -14.18
N SER A 266 3.36 11.95 -13.11
CA SER A 266 3.08 13.13 -12.31
C SER A 266 3.69 14.42 -12.87
N LEU A 267 4.72 14.33 -13.72
CA LEU A 267 5.39 15.47 -14.34
C LEU A 267 4.71 16.00 -15.61
N PHE A 268 3.66 15.33 -16.13
CA PHE A 268 3.05 15.76 -17.39
C PHE A 268 2.50 17.19 -17.29
N PRO A 269 2.90 18.09 -18.20
CA PRO A 269 2.51 19.49 -18.14
C PRO A 269 1.03 19.67 -18.50
N TYR A 270 0.39 20.66 -17.89
CA TYR A 270 -1.01 21.04 -18.11
C TYR A 270 -1.36 21.37 -19.58
N ASN A 271 -0.37 21.61 -20.44
CA ASN A 271 -0.56 22.03 -21.82
C ASN A 271 -0.88 20.87 -22.79
N TRP A 272 -0.83 19.62 -22.33
CA TRP A 272 -1.14 18.46 -23.17
C TRP A 272 -2.62 18.12 -23.08
N ASN A 273 -3.24 17.74 -24.21
CA ASN A 273 -4.60 17.24 -24.21
C ASN A 273 -4.75 16.14 -23.16
N LEU A 274 -5.73 16.29 -22.27
CA LEU A 274 -5.96 15.36 -21.18
C LEU A 274 -6.39 14.01 -21.77
N PHE A 275 -5.46 13.07 -21.87
CA PHE A 275 -5.74 11.70 -22.30
C PHE A 275 -6.89 11.08 -21.51
N SER A 276 -7.03 11.42 -20.23
CA SER A 276 -8.14 10.96 -19.38
C SER A 276 -9.52 11.44 -19.85
N LEU A 277 -9.62 12.65 -20.41
CA LEU A 277 -10.88 13.18 -20.96
C LEU A 277 -11.23 12.57 -22.33
N HIS A 278 -10.24 12.16 -23.12
CA HIS A 278 -10.51 11.41 -24.34
C HIS A 278 -10.94 9.97 -24.06
N TYR A 279 -10.42 9.38 -22.97
CA TYR A 279 -10.69 8.00 -22.56
C TYR A 279 -11.45 7.94 -21.23
N ILE A 280 -12.61 8.60 -21.14
CA ILE A 280 -13.42 8.67 -19.90
C ILE A 280 -13.90 7.28 -19.46
N PHE A 281 -14.39 6.46 -20.39
CA PHE A 281 -14.91 5.14 -20.04
C PHE A 281 -13.84 4.23 -19.37
N PRO A 282 -12.66 3.99 -19.98
CA PRO A 282 -11.66 3.13 -19.35
C PRO A 282 -11.05 3.76 -18.09
N THR A 283 -10.89 5.09 -18.02
CA THR A 283 -10.40 5.72 -16.78
C THR A 283 -11.39 5.57 -15.64
N PHE A 284 -12.68 5.75 -15.90
CA PHE A 284 -13.73 5.56 -14.90
C PHE A 284 -13.88 4.08 -14.50
N PHE A 285 -13.80 3.16 -15.46
CA PHE A 285 -13.82 1.71 -15.19
C PHE A 285 -12.67 1.28 -14.28
N VAL A 286 -11.46 1.73 -14.58
CA VAL A 286 -10.27 1.40 -13.80
C VAL A 286 -10.29 2.05 -12.42
N GLY A 287 -10.65 3.34 -12.33
CA GLY A 287 -10.69 4.06 -11.05
C GLY A 287 -11.72 3.49 -10.07
N SER A 288 -12.86 3.00 -10.57
CA SER A 288 -13.94 2.46 -9.75
C SER A 288 -13.83 0.97 -9.41
N MET A 289 -12.64 0.36 -9.50
CA MET A 289 -12.44 -1.09 -9.37
C MET A 289 -13.40 -1.92 -10.25
N TRP A 290 -13.44 -1.60 -11.55
CA TRP A 290 -14.31 -2.28 -12.52
C TRP A 290 -15.80 -2.18 -12.16
N PHE A 291 -16.23 -1.00 -11.70
CA PHE A 291 -17.61 -0.71 -11.27
C PHE A 291 -18.16 -1.56 -10.11
N MET A 292 -17.32 -2.30 -9.39
CA MET A 292 -17.75 -3.15 -8.27
C MET A 292 -18.57 -2.41 -7.19
N PRO A 293 -18.22 -1.17 -6.78
CA PRO A 293 -19.05 -0.41 -5.84
C PRO A 293 -20.46 -0.13 -6.39
N TYR A 294 -20.58 0.21 -7.67
CA TYR A 294 -21.88 0.52 -8.28
C TYR A 294 -22.75 -0.73 -8.42
N ILE A 295 -22.15 -1.85 -8.87
CA ILE A 295 -22.86 -3.12 -9.05
C ILE A 295 -23.38 -3.65 -7.71
N SER A 296 -22.54 -3.63 -6.67
CA SER A 296 -22.91 -4.14 -5.35
C SER A 296 -24.00 -3.30 -4.66
N ILE A 297 -24.00 -1.98 -4.84
CA ILE A 297 -24.98 -1.08 -4.21
C ILE A 297 -26.30 -1.07 -5.00
N GLN A 298 -26.26 -1.02 -6.34
CA GLN A 298 -27.49 -0.96 -7.16
C GLN A 298 -28.37 -2.20 -7.02
N GLY A 299 -27.78 -3.39 -6.85
CA GLY A 299 -28.54 -4.61 -6.61
C GLY A 299 -29.29 -4.62 -5.27
N ILE A 300 -28.84 -3.83 -4.29
CA ILE A 300 -29.40 -3.78 -2.93
C ILE A 300 -30.45 -2.67 -2.79
N CYS A 301 -30.28 -1.52 -3.48
CA CYS A 301 -31.21 -0.39 -3.36
C CYS A 301 -32.50 -0.51 -4.19
N ASN A 302 -32.64 -1.54 -5.03
CA ASN A 302 -33.85 -1.78 -5.83
C ASN A 302 -34.91 -2.64 -5.12
N TYR A 303 -34.80 -2.83 -3.80
CA TYR A 303 -35.81 -3.44 -2.93
C TYR A 303 -36.19 -2.50 -1.79
#